data_AF-A0A1Y6EM14-F1
#
_entry.id   AF-A0A1Y6EM14-F1
#
_cell.length_a   1.000
_cell.length_b   1.000
_cell.length_c   1.000
_cell.angle_alpha   90.00
_cell.angle_beta   90.00
_cell.angle_gamma   90.00
#
_symmetry.space_group_name_H-M   'P 1'
#
loop_
_entity.id
_entity.type
_entity.pdbx_description
1 polymer ?
#
loop_
_entity_poly.entity_id
_entity_poly.type
_entity_poly.pdbx_seq_one_letter_code
_entity_poly.pdbx_strand_id
1 'polypeptide(L)'
;MRYTIDALLTGKARRFGAKGESSAIDKRAVEGRRAVGALGIAGDEQADLSVHGGPDKAIHHYPRDHYGWWAETIGDHALLQDAGAFGENISTSGLTESAACIGDRYRLGSALVEISQGRQPCWKLGHRFGIATLPATVVTSRRGGWYYRVIEDGAVGAGDALELMERPLPDWSVERVFHLLIGGAGKREPAALRALAAMDLLAANWRARAEKLLG
;
A
#
# COMPACT_ATOMS: atom_id res chain seq x y z
N MET A 1 19.63 -3.37 0.44
CA MET A 1 19.08 -3.14 -0.93
C MET A 1 18.58 -1.71 -0.98
N ARG A 2 18.76 -1.00 -2.09
CA ARG A 2 18.44 0.43 -2.21
C ARG A 2 17.66 0.70 -3.49
N TYR A 3 16.60 1.48 -3.37
CA TYR A 3 15.72 1.91 -4.46
C TYR A 3 15.63 3.44 -4.47
N THR A 4 15.20 4.01 -5.60
CA THR A 4 14.92 5.44 -5.74
C THR A 4 13.42 5.67 -5.65
N ILE A 5 13.02 6.75 -4.96
CA ILE A 5 11.64 7.21 -4.93
C ILE A 5 11.37 7.99 -6.21
N ASP A 6 10.64 7.39 -7.14
CA ASP A 6 10.34 7.98 -8.44
C ASP A 6 9.39 9.18 -8.28
N ALA A 7 8.39 9.04 -7.40
CA ALA A 7 7.45 10.11 -7.09
C ALA A 7 7.01 10.07 -5.62
N LEU A 8 6.92 11.26 -5.04
CA LEU A 8 6.22 11.52 -3.77
C LEU A 8 4.88 12.17 -4.10
N LEU A 9 3.78 11.59 -3.60
CA LEU A 9 2.44 12.04 -3.89
C LEU A 9 1.63 12.29 -2.62
N THR A 10 0.84 13.35 -2.67
CA THR A 10 -0.10 13.71 -1.60
C THR A 10 -1.45 14.11 -2.19
N GLY A 11 -2.51 14.00 -1.42
CA GLY A 11 -3.85 14.38 -1.84
C GLY A 11 -4.70 14.87 -0.69
N LYS A 12 -5.66 15.73 -1.02
CA LYS A 12 -6.67 16.23 -0.09
C LYS A 12 -7.96 15.46 -0.26
N ALA A 13 -8.67 15.24 0.84
CA ALA A 13 -9.95 14.56 0.80
C ALA A 13 -10.98 15.45 0.10
N ARG A 14 -11.68 14.89 -0.90
CA ARG A 14 -12.72 15.58 -1.68
C ARG A 14 -13.96 14.70 -1.78
N ARG A 15 -15.11 15.31 -2.08
CA ARG A 15 -16.33 14.57 -2.41
C ARG A 15 -16.08 13.66 -3.61
N PHE A 16 -16.58 12.43 -3.52
CA PHE A 16 -16.24 11.33 -4.40
C PHE A 16 -17.41 10.36 -4.54
N GLY A 17 -17.65 9.88 -5.76
CA GLY A 17 -18.76 9.00 -6.07
C GLY A 17 -20.13 9.70 -6.06
N ALA A 18 -21.14 8.99 -6.59
CA ALA A 18 -22.50 9.52 -6.72
C ALA A 18 -23.17 9.88 -5.38
N LYS A 19 -22.75 9.22 -4.29
CA LYS A 19 -23.26 9.46 -2.93
C LYS A 19 -22.51 10.57 -2.17
N GLY A 20 -21.48 11.17 -2.78
CA GLY A 20 -20.73 12.28 -2.18
C GLY A 20 -19.84 11.89 -0.99
N GLU A 21 -19.40 10.64 -0.92
CA GLU A 21 -18.47 10.17 0.11
C GLU A 21 -17.11 10.89 0.01
N SER A 22 -16.32 10.89 1.08
CA SER A 22 -14.99 11.52 1.06
C SER A 22 -13.91 10.55 0.56
N SER A 23 -13.00 11.04 -0.29
CA SER A 23 -11.84 10.28 -0.78
C SER A 23 -10.64 11.18 -1.05
N ALA A 24 -9.45 10.72 -0.66
CA ALA A 24 -8.15 11.31 -1.00
C ALA A 24 -7.36 10.40 -1.97
N ILE A 25 -8.08 9.63 -2.80
CA ILE A 25 -7.45 8.71 -3.77
C ILE A 25 -6.76 9.45 -4.92
N ASP A 26 -7.20 10.68 -5.24
CA ASP A 26 -6.58 11.51 -6.27
C ASP A 26 -5.35 12.25 -5.72
N LYS A 27 -4.28 11.49 -5.45
CA LYS A 27 -2.99 12.05 -5.04
C LYS A 27 -2.20 12.49 -6.26
N ARG A 28 -1.49 13.60 -6.12
CA ARG A 28 -0.66 14.19 -7.18
C ARG A 28 0.77 14.32 -6.69
N ALA A 29 1.70 14.25 -7.64
CA ALA A 29 3.11 14.46 -7.37
C ALA A 29 3.33 15.83 -6.72
N VAL A 30 4.22 15.86 -5.74
CA VAL A 30 4.63 17.09 -5.06
C VAL A 30 6.13 17.27 -5.13
N GLU A 31 6.54 18.51 -5.29
CA GLU A 31 7.94 18.91 -5.22
C GLU A 31 8.39 19.14 -3.77
N GLY A 32 9.71 18.99 -3.58
CA GLY A 32 10.38 19.22 -2.31
C GLY A 32 10.15 18.09 -1.29
N ARG A 33 10.98 18.10 -0.25
CA ARG A 33 10.81 17.17 0.87
C ARG A 33 9.59 17.54 1.71
N ARG A 34 8.88 16.53 2.20
CA ARG A 34 7.73 16.66 3.11
C ARG A 34 8.04 15.93 4.40
N ALA A 35 7.58 16.50 5.52
CA ALA A 35 7.68 15.84 6.81
C ALA A 35 6.86 14.53 6.80
N VAL A 36 7.37 13.52 7.48
CA VAL A 36 6.76 12.21 7.69
C VAL A 36 6.60 12.03 9.19
N GLY A 37 5.40 11.67 9.62
CA GLY A 37 5.14 11.33 11.01
C GLY A 37 4.16 10.18 11.15
N ALA A 38 3.83 9.83 12.39
CA ALA A 38 3.00 8.66 12.74
C ALA A 38 1.68 8.50 11.94
N LEU A 39 1.11 9.58 11.41
CA LEU A 39 -0.14 9.55 10.64
C LEU A 39 0.04 9.71 9.12
N GLY A 40 1.27 9.86 8.63
CA GLY A 40 1.57 9.92 7.20
C GLY A 40 2.44 11.12 6.81
N ILE A 41 2.32 11.53 5.54
CA ILE A 41 3.13 12.58 4.93
C ILE A 41 2.42 13.93 5.05
N ALA A 42 3.14 14.98 5.43
CA ALA A 42 2.62 16.33 5.52
C ALA A 42 2.04 16.79 4.17
N GLY A 43 0.78 17.25 4.21
CA GLY A 43 0.02 17.64 3.02
C GLY A 43 -0.94 16.56 2.52
N ASP A 44 -0.73 15.30 2.92
CA ASP A 44 -1.64 14.19 2.60
C ASP A 44 -2.79 14.09 3.60
N GLU A 45 -3.95 13.63 3.13
CA GLU A 45 -5.12 13.37 3.95
C GLU A 45 -5.63 11.94 3.76
N GLN A 46 -6.22 11.41 4.83
CA GLN A 46 -6.89 10.12 4.83
C GLN A 46 -8.37 10.39 5.12
N ALA A 47 -9.24 10.05 4.16
CA ALA A 47 -10.64 10.48 4.18
C ALA A 47 -11.50 9.82 5.27
N ASP A 48 -11.08 8.66 5.80
CA ASP A 48 -11.81 7.93 6.84
C ASP A 48 -10.84 7.06 7.63
N LEU A 49 -10.36 7.54 8.78
CA LEU A 49 -9.37 6.84 9.61
C LEU A 49 -9.86 5.49 10.18
N SER A 50 -11.17 5.22 10.18
CA SER A 50 -11.72 3.94 10.66
C SER A 50 -11.52 2.81 9.64
N VAL A 51 -11.49 3.14 8.34
CA VAL A 51 -11.36 2.17 7.24
C VAL A 51 -10.07 2.37 6.44
N HIS A 52 -9.68 3.63 6.22
CA HIS A 52 -8.57 4.09 5.41
C HIS A 52 -7.61 4.95 6.24
N GLY A 53 -6.39 4.45 6.46
CA GLY A 53 -5.40 5.18 7.22
C GLY A 53 -5.25 4.78 8.68
N GLY A 54 -4.74 5.70 9.49
CA GLY A 54 -4.25 5.42 10.85
C GLY A 54 -2.79 4.91 10.84
N PRO A 55 -2.21 4.65 12.02
CA PRO A 55 -0.76 4.38 12.16
C PRO A 55 -0.27 3.20 11.32
N ASP A 56 -1.06 2.12 11.21
CA ASP A 56 -0.73 0.95 10.38
C ASP A 56 -0.87 1.22 8.87
N LYS A 57 -1.48 2.32 8.45
CA LYS A 57 -1.73 2.65 7.03
C LYS A 57 -1.31 4.08 6.71
N ALA A 58 -0.25 4.55 7.36
CA ALA A 58 0.21 5.93 7.27
C ALA A 58 0.69 6.32 5.88
N ILE A 59 1.37 5.41 5.18
CA ILE A 59 1.95 5.66 3.84
C ILE A 59 1.63 4.49 2.91
N HIS A 60 1.00 4.77 1.77
CA HIS A 60 0.73 3.77 0.73
C HIS A 60 1.89 3.74 -0.29
N HIS A 61 2.45 2.56 -0.53
CA HIS A 61 3.47 2.32 -1.55
C HIS A 61 2.86 1.53 -2.70
N TYR A 62 3.10 1.96 -3.94
CA TYR A 62 2.72 1.20 -5.11
C TYR A 62 3.87 1.07 -6.12
N PRO A 63 4.22 -0.16 -6.54
CA PRO A 63 5.27 -0.38 -7.54
C PRO A 63 4.90 0.23 -8.90
N ARG A 64 5.76 1.07 -9.46
CA ARG A 64 5.60 1.60 -10.82
C ARG A 64 5.70 0.48 -11.86
N ASP A 65 6.40 -0.61 -11.53
CA ASP A 65 6.54 -1.84 -12.33
C ASP A 65 5.19 -2.39 -12.82
N HIS A 66 4.10 -2.17 -12.08
CA HIS A 66 2.79 -2.71 -12.42
C HIS A 66 2.04 -1.90 -13.47
N TYR A 67 2.44 -0.66 -13.74
CA TYR A 67 1.70 0.24 -14.63
C TYR A 67 1.62 -0.29 -16.07
N GLY A 68 2.70 -0.89 -16.58
CA GLY A 68 2.69 -1.53 -17.91
C GLY A 68 1.71 -2.69 -17.99
N TRP A 69 1.71 -3.57 -16.98
CA TRP A 69 0.76 -4.67 -16.89
C TRP A 69 -0.69 -4.17 -16.83
N TRP A 70 -0.96 -3.06 -16.13
CA TRP A 70 -2.29 -2.46 -16.13
C TRP A 70 -2.69 -1.91 -17.49
N ALA A 71 -1.80 -1.21 -18.19
CA ALA A 71 -2.10 -0.71 -19.54
C ALA A 71 -2.45 -1.87 -20.50
N GLU A 72 -1.74 -2.99 -20.41
CA GLU A 72 -2.05 -4.22 -21.16
C GLU A 72 -3.39 -4.85 -20.75
N THR A 73 -3.72 -4.82 -19.44
CA THR A 73 -4.88 -5.52 -18.88
C THR A 73 -6.19 -4.76 -19.05
N ILE A 74 -6.17 -3.42 -18.88
CA ILE A 74 -7.36 -2.58 -18.91
C ILE A 74 -7.39 -1.60 -20.09
N GLY A 75 -6.38 -1.65 -20.96
CA GLY A 75 -6.21 -0.74 -22.08
C GLY A 75 -5.57 0.59 -21.70
N ASP A 76 -5.24 1.39 -22.71
CA ASP A 76 -4.72 2.74 -22.52
C ASP A 76 -5.69 3.58 -21.68
N HIS A 77 -5.18 4.12 -20.57
CA HIS A 77 -5.97 4.91 -19.64
C HIS A 77 -5.17 6.14 -19.21
N ALA A 78 -5.82 7.32 -19.20
CA ALA A 78 -5.15 8.59 -18.86
C ALA A 78 -4.50 8.56 -17.47
N LEU A 79 -5.15 7.89 -16.50
CA LEU A 79 -4.58 7.74 -15.14
C LEU A 79 -3.28 6.92 -15.10
N LEU A 80 -2.98 6.08 -16.09
CA LEU A 80 -1.79 5.24 -16.09
C LEU A 80 -0.55 5.94 -16.66
N GLN A 81 -0.68 7.18 -17.13
CA GLN A 81 0.44 7.95 -17.68
C GLN A 81 1.41 8.39 -16.57
N ASP A 82 0.88 8.73 -15.40
CA ASP A 82 1.64 9.22 -14.25
C ASP A 82 1.42 8.36 -13.00
N ALA A 83 2.35 8.45 -12.04
CA ALA A 83 2.15 7.87 -10.72
C ALA A 83 0.95 8.52 -9.99
N GLY A 84 0.34 7.80 -9.04
CA GLY A 84 -0.83 8.25 -8.28
C GLY A 84 -2.15 7.66 -8.75
N ALA A 85 -2.14 6.82 -9.79
CA ALA A 85 -3.34 6.19 -10.30
C ALA A 85 -4.06 5.35 -9.22
N PHE A 86 -3.28 4.68 -8.38
CA PHE A 86 -3.76 3.77 -7.33
C PHE A 86 -3.90 4.45 -5.95
N GLY A 87 -3.64 5.76 -5.88
CA GLY A 87 -3.73 6.57 -4.68
C GLY A 87 -2.56 6.38 -3.71
N GLU A 88 -1.42 5.95 -4.22
CA GLU A 88 -0.14 5.81 -3.54
C GLU A 88 0.49 7.14 -3.16
N ASN A 89 1.26 7.11 -2.08
CA ASN A 89 2.11 8.20 -1.65
C ASN A 89 3.53 8.05 -2.18
N ILE A 90 4.02 6.81 -2.25
CA ILE A 90 5.36 6.47 -2.69
C ILE A 90 5.25 5.58 -3.93
N SER A 91 5.93 6.00 -5.00
CA SER A 91 6.11 5.20 -6.20
C SER A 91 7.59 4.90 -6.38
N THR A 92 7.92 3.64 -6.65
CA THR A 92 9.28 3.16 -6.92
C THR A 92 9.26 2.10 -8.02
N SER A 93 10.41 1.87 -8.64
CA SER A 93 10.63 0.75 -9.55
C SER A 93 11.55 -0.31 -8.93
N GLY A 94 11.41 -1.58 -9.30
CA GLY A 94 12.30 -2.68 -8.89
C GLY A 94 12.01 -3.31 -7.53
N LEU A 95 10.96 -2.87 -6.83
CA LEU A 95 10.47 -3.47 -5.59
C LEU A 95 8.98 -3.78 -5.72
N THR A 96 8.62 -5.06 -5.63
CA THR A 96 7.24 -5.55 -5.76
C THR A 96 6.84 -6.40 -4.55
N GLU A 97 5.56 -6.77 -4.48
CA GLU A 97 4.95 -7.52 -3.37
C GLU A 97 5.58 -8.90 -3.14
N SER A 98 6.22 -9.48 -4.15
CA SER A 98 6.91 -10.77 -4.01
C SER A 98 8.27 -10.63 -3.32
N ALA A 99 8.89 -9.45 -3.39
CA ALA A 99 10.20 -9.16 -2.80
C ALA A 99 10.13 -8.37 -1.48
N ALA A 100 9.05 -7.60 -1.28
CA ALA A 100 8.77 -6.89 -0.03
C ALA A 100 8.12 -7.83 0.99
N CYS A 101 8.58 -7.79 2.26
CA CYS A 101 8.06 -8.65 3.33
C CYS A 101 7.40 -7.86 4.45
N ILE A 102 6.42 -8.48 5.13
CA ILE A 102 5.83 -7.91 6.35
C ILE A 102 6.94 -7.69 7.38
N GLY A 103 6.93 -6.53 8.03
CA GLY A 103 7.95 -6.15 9.01
C GLY A 103 9.29 -5.70 8.39
N ASP A 104 9.47 -5.71 7.07
CA ASP A 104 10.64 -5.06 6.47
C ASP A 104 10.68 -3.60 6.92
N ARG A 105 11.84 -3.15 7.41
CA ARG A 105 12.09 -1.75 7.78
C ARG A 105 12.93 -1.07 6.73
N TYR A 106 12.46 0.07 6.27
CA TYR A 106 13.15 0.88 5.29
C TYR A 106 13.46 2.27 5.83
N ARG A 107 14.66 2.76 5.52
CA ARG A 107 14.97 4.19 5.59
C ARG A 107 14.36 4.86 4.36
N LEU A 108 13.33 5.67 4.57
CA LEU A 108 12.58 6.41 3.55
C LEU A 108 12.98 7.89 3.64
N GLY A 109 13.97 8.31 2.85
CA GLY A 109 14.65 9.58 3.08
C GLY A 109 15.33 9.59 4.45
N SER A 110 14.83 10.38 5.39
CA SER A 110 15.31 10.38 6.79
C SER A 110 14.40 9.62 7.76
N ALA A 111 13.15 9.32 7.37
CA ALA A 111 12.21 8.58 8.21
C ALA A 111 12.52 7.08 8.24
N LEU A 112 12.17 6.39 9.33
CA LEU A 112 12.17 4.93 9.40
C LEU A 112 10.74 4.43 9.31
N VAL A 113 10.48 3.54 8.36
CA VAL A 113 9.14 3.01 8.08
C VAL A 113 9.15 1.48 8.05
N GLU A 114 8.04 0.84 8.42
CA GLU A 114 7.92 -0.61 8.52
C GLU A 114 6.69 -1.11 7.77
N ILE A 115 6.83 -2.16 6.95
CA ILE A 115 5.70 -2.74 6.22
C ILE A 115 4.74 -3.40 7.21
N SER A 116 3.51 -2.91 7.26
CA SER A 116 2.49 -3.34 8.22
C SER A 116 1.51 -4.34 7.64
N GLN A 117 1.14 -4.18 6.36
CA GLN A 117 0.15 -4.99 5.65
C GLN A 117 0.17 -4.69 4.15
N GLY A 118 -0.39 -5.59 3.34
CA GLY A 118 -0.72 -5.28 1.95
C GLY A 118 -1.88 -4.26 1.83
N ARG A 119 -2.08 -3.72 0.63
CA ARG A 119 -3.21 -2.83 0.35
C ARG A 119 -4.36 -3.59 -0.29
N GLN A 120 -5.46 -3.71 0.45
CA GLN A 120 -6.72 -4.24 -0.08
C GLN A 120 -7.42 -3.19 -0.95
N PRO A 121 -7.85 -3.53 -2.18
CA PRO A 121 -8.59 -2.60 -3.02
C PRO A 121 -10.00 -2.36 -2.47
N CYS A 122 -10.55 -1.18 -2.74
CA CYS A 122 -11.93 -0.82 -2.40
C CYS A 122 -12.68 -0.30 -3.64
N TRP A 123 -14.00 -0.16 -3.52
CA TRP A 123 -14.86 0.27 -4.63
C TRP A 123 -14.44 1.63 -5.22
N LYS A 124 -13.84 2.53 -4.42
CA LYS A 124 -13.39 3.85 -4.87
C LYS A 124 -12.36 3.76 -5.99
N LEU A 125 -11.56 2.69 -6.02
CA LEU A 125 -10.61 2.46 -7.11
C LEU A 125 -11.33 2.18 -8.43
N GLY A 126 -12.34 1.29 -8.41
CA GLY A 126 -13.12 1.01 -9.61
C GLY A 126 -13.87 2.23 -10.12
N HIS A 127 -14.39 3.06 -9.21
CA HIS A 127 -15.01 4.33 -9.58
C HIS A 127 -14.01 5.32 -10.20
N ARG A 128 -12.79 5.44 -9.65
CA ARG A 128 -11.74 6.34 -10.16
C ARG A 128 -11.36 6.02 -11.61
N PHE A 129 -11.23 4.73 -11.93
CA PHE A 129 -10.89 4.27 -13.29
C PHE A 129 -12.11 4.12 -14.21
N GLY A 130 -13.34 4.31 -13.70
CA GLY A 130 -14.55 3.99 -14.47
C GLY A 130 -14.72 2.50 -14.78
N ILE A 131 -14.01 1.61 -14.06
CA ILE A 131 -13.99 0.15 -14.28
C ILE A 131 -14.40 -0.54 -12.98
N ALA A 132 -15.69 -0.92 -12.88
CA ALA A 132 -16.26 -1.49 -11.66
C ALA A 132 -15.56 -2.79 -11.19
N THR A 133 -15.03 -3.58 -12.12
CA THR A 133 -14.35 -4.86 -11.85
C THR A 133 -12.89 -4.71 -11.41
N LEU A 134 -12.30 -3.51 -11.52
CA LEU A 134 -10.89 -3.28 -11.22
C LEU A 134 -10.45 -3.75 -9.82
N PRO A 135 -11.24 -3.57 -8.74
CA PRO A 135 -10.88 -4.11 -7.43
C PRO A 135 -10.73 -5.64 -7.43
N ALA A 136 -11.56 -6.36 -8.19
CA ALA A 136 -11.45 -7.82 -8.29
C ALA A 136 -10.15 -8.20 -9.02
N THR A 137 -9.79 -7.48 -10.10
CA THR A 137 -8.53 -7.68 -10.81
C THR A 137 -7.32 -7.46 -9.92
N VAL A 138 -7.34 -6.46 -9.02
CA VAL A 138 -6.28 -6.25 -8.03
C VAL A 138 -6.18 -7.45 -7.07
N VAL A 139 -7.31 -8.00 -6.62
CA VAL A 139 -7.30 -9.17 -5.72
C VAL A 139 -6.70 -10.40 -6.41
N THR A 140 -7.07 -10.66 -7.67
CA THR A 140 -6.61 -11.84 -8.40
C THR A 140 -5.15 -11.73 -8.82
N SER A 141 -4.71 -10.54 -9.27
CA SER A 141 -3.32 -10.29 -9.66
C SER A 141 -2.39 -10.06 -8.47
N ARG A 142 -2.95 -9.72 -7.30
CA ARG A 142 -2.23 -9.34 -6.06
C ARG A 142 -1.39 -8.06 -6.19
N ARG A 143 -1.55 -7.31 -7.29
CA ARG A 143 -0.84 -6.05 -7.57
C ARG A 143 -1.50 -4.88 -6.84
N GLY A 144 -1.50 -4.96 -5.51
CA GLY A 144 -2.18 -4.02 -4.63
C GLY A 144 -1.28 -2.93 -4.06
N GLY A 145 0.04 -3.14 -4.00
CA GLY A 145 0.94 -2.38 -3.15
C GLY A 145 0.78 -2.74 -1.66
N TRP A 146 1.38 -1.94 -0.80
CA TRP A 146 1.38 -2.15 0.65
C TRP A 146 1.36 -0.84 1.42
N TYR A 147 1.15 -0.96 2.72
CA TYR A 147 1.25 0.16 3.64
C TYR A 147 2.48 0.05 4.51
N TYR A 148 2.99 1.22 4.85
CA TYR A 148 3.92 1.40 5.95
C TYR A 148 3.24 2.02 7.17
N ARG A 149 3.70 1.61 8.34
CA ARG A 149 3.66 2.42 9.56
C ARG A 149 4.97 3.20 9.72
N VAL A 150 4.92 4.35 10.40
CA VAL A 150 6.10 5.16 10.68
C VAL A 150 6.65 4.79 12.06
N ILE A 151 7.94 4.44 12.10
CA ILE A 151 8.67 4.06 13.32
C ILE A 151 9.45 5.24 13.88
N GLU A 152 10.11 6.00 12.99
CA GLU A 152 10.81 7.24 13.31
C GLU A 152 10.35 8.33 12.36
N ASP A 153 9.93 9.46 12.92
CA ASP A 153 9.59 10.67 12.18
C ASP A 153 10.79 11.17 11.37
N GLY A 154 10.51 11.87 10.27
CA GLY A 154 11.55 12.41 9.41
C GLY A 154 10.98 13.21 8.24
N ALA A 155 11.65 13.13 7.11
CA ALA A 155 11.23 13.75 5.87
C ALA A 155 11.67 12.94 4.65
N VAL A 156 10.87 13.04 3.57
CA VAL A 156 11.08 12.35 2.30
C VAL A 156 10.74 13.26 1.13
N GLY A 157 11.47 13.14 0.02
CA GLY A 157 11.16 13.75 -1.27
C GLY A 157 11.32 12.77 -2.43
N ALA A 158 10.81 13.13 -3.60
CA ALA A 158 11.17 12.42 -4.84
C ALA A 158 12.69 12.50 -5.08
N GLY A 159 13.28 11.43 -5.59
CA GLY A 159 14.72 11.26 -5.77
C GLY A 159 15.48 10.82 -4.51
N ASP A 160 14.86 10.84 -3.32
CA ASP A 160 15.47 10.27 -2.12
C ASP A 160 15.54 8.72 -2.22
N ALA A 161 16.38 8.12 -1.39
CA ALA A 161 16.54 6.69 -1.31
C ALA A 161 15.45 6.04 -0.45
N LEU A 162 15.06 4.83 -0.85
CA LEU A 162 14.38 3.85 -0.03
C LEU A 162 15.34 2.68 0.20
N GLU A 163 15.85 2.52 1.42
CA GLU A 163 16.89 1.54 1.74
C GLU A 163 16.42 0.53 2.78
N LEU A 164 16.50 -0.76 2.45
CA LEU A 164 16.15 -1.85 3.37
C LEU A 164 17.18 -1.92 4.50
N MET A 165 16.71 -1.72 5.72
CA MET A 165 17.50 -1.77 6.96
C MET A 165 17.39 -3.12 7.65
N GLU A 166 16.18 -3.67 7.74
CA GLU A 166 15.91 -4.94 8.44
C GLU A 166 14.87 -5.76 7.69
N ARG A 167 15.01 -7.08 7.73
CA ARG A 167 14.06 -8.06 7.20
C ARG A 167 13.84 -9.18 8.22
N PRO A 168 12.97 -8.98 9.21
CA PRO A 168 12.76 -9.96 10.28
C PRO A 168 12.00 -11.21 9.80
N LEU A 169 11.20 -11.09 8.73
CA LEU A 169 10.26 -12.12 8.28
C LEU A 169 10.41 -12.44 6.78
N PRO A 170 11.57 -12.94 6.32
CA PRO A 170 11.88 -13.12 4.90
C PRO A 170 10.92 -14.07 4.15
N ASP A 171 10.26 -14.99 4.86
CA ASP A 171 9.31 -15.93 4.27
C ASP A 171 7.89 -15.38 4.13
N TRP A 172 7.63 -14.16 4.63
CA TRP A 172 6.31 -13.54 4.67
C TRP A 172 6.24 -12.34 3.73
N SER A 173 6.41 -12.62 2.44
CA SER A 173 6.22 -11.61 1.39
C SER A 173 4.81 -11.01 1.44
N VAL A 174 4.68 -9.74 1.07
CA VAL A 174 3.39 -9.05 0.97
C VAL A 174 2.44 -9.84 0.08
N GLU A 175 2.93 -10.37 -1.05
CA GLU A 175 2.13 -11.17 -1.98
C GLU A 175 1.58 -12.43 -1.30
N ARG A 176 2.43 -13.18 -0.57
CA ARG A 176 2.04 -14.40 0.13
C ARG A 176 0.96 -14.10 1.17
N VAL A 177 1.19 -13.10 2.01
CA VAL A 177 0.25 -12.72 3.08
C VAL A 177 -1.07 -12.23 2.49
N PHE A 178 -1.02 -11.41 1.44
CA PHE A 178 -2.22 -10.98 0.71
C PHE A 178 -2.99 -12.17 0.14
N HIS A 179 -2.31 -13.15 -0.46
CA HIS A 179 -2.98 -14.32 -1.02
C HIS A 179 -3.66 -15.19 0.05
N LEU A 180 -3.00 -15.39 1.19
CA LEU A 180 -3.54 -16.13 2.32
C LEU A 180 -4.80 -15.46 2.89
N LEU A 181 -4.75 -14.15 3.12
CA LEU A 181 -5.82 -13.44 3.84
C LEU A 181 -6.92 -12.89 2.92
N ILE A 182 -6.57 -12.38 1.75
CA ILE A 182 -7.48 -11.71 0.81
C ILE A 182 -7.79 -12.61 -0.39
N GLY A 183 -6.76 -13.20 -0.99
CA GLY A 183 -6.88 -14.02 -2.21
C GLY A 183 -7.47 -15.42 -2.02
N GLY A 184 -7.91 -15.77 -0.81
CA GLY A 184 -8.66 -17.00 -0.53
C GLY A 184 -7.83 -18.26 -0.30
N ALA A 185 -6.49 -18.17 -0.23
CA ALA A 185 -5.65 -19.35 -0.01
C ALA A 185 -5.63 -19.84 1.45
N GLY A 186 -5.92 -18.97 2.42
CA GLY A 186 -5.72 -19.24 3.84
C GLY A 186 -6.43 -20.50 4.36
N LYS A 187 -7.62 -20.83 3.85
CA LYS A 187 -8.37 -22.03 4.26
C LYS A 187 -7.61 -23.34 4.03
N ARG A 188 -6.68 -23.36 3.08
CA ARG A 188 -5.84 -24.52 2.76
C ARG A 188 -4.58 -24.60 3.63
N GLU A 189 -4.27 -23.53 4.36
CA GLU A 189 -3.04 -23.39 5.14
C GLU A 189 -3.32 -22.87 6.56
N PRO A 190 -4.05 -23.62 7.40
CA PRO A 190 -4.44 -23.18 8.75
C PRO A 190 -3.22 -22.91 9.66
N ALA A 191 -2.10 -23.60 9.46
CA ALA A 191 -0.86 -23.31 10.19
C ALA A 191 -0.33 -21.90 9.87
N ALA A 192 -0.37 -21.49 8.60
CA ALA A 192 0.04 -20.15 8.19
C ALA A 192 -0.90 -19.08 8.77
N LEU A 193 -2.22 -19.34 8.80
CA LEU A 193 -3.18 -18.44 9.42
C LEU A 193 -2.93 -18.25 10.93
N ARG A 194 -2.60 -19.31 11.67
CA ARG A 194 -2.23 -19.20 13.09
C ARG A 194 -0.97 -18.36 13.30
N ALA A 195 0.03 -18.55 12.43
CA ALA A 195 1.25 -17.74 12.48
C ALA A 195 0.95 -16.26 12.23
N LEU A 196 0.12 -15.95 11.22
CA LEU A 196 -0.30 -14.58 10.91
C LEU A 196 -1.12 -13.94 12.02
N ALA A 197 -2.04 -14.69 12.65
CA ALA A 197 -2.83 -14.20 13.78
C ALA A 197 -1.94 -13.77 14.96
N ALA A 198 -0.85 -14.49 15.23
CA ALA A 198 0.08 -14.21 16.33
C ALA A 198 1.22 -13.24 15.95
N MET A 199 1.26 -12.69 14.73
CA MET A 199 2.40 -11.93 14.22
C MET A 199 2.31 -10.44 14.55
N ASP A 200 2.95 -9.96 15.62
CA ASP A 200 2.87 -8.55 16.06
C ASP A 200 3.26 -7.51 15.00
N LEU A 201 4.14 -7.84 14.07
CA LEU A 201 4.53 -6.95 12.96
C LEU A 201 3.40 -6.79 11.93
N LEU A 202 2.41 -7.66 11.91
CA LEU A 202 1.24 -7.56 11.03
C LEU A 202 0.19 -6.62 11.62
N ALA A 203 -0.38 -5.74 10.79
CA ALA A 203 -1.43 -4.81 11.20
C ALA A 203 -2.60 -5.52 11.91
N ALA A 204 -3.14 -4.89 12.96
CA ALA A 204 -4.09 -5.53 13.87
C ALA A 204 -5.35 -6.05 13.17
N ASN A 205 -5.88 -5.31 12.19
CA ASN A 205 -7.01 -5.72 11.36
C ASN A 205 -6.71 -6.95 10.48
N TRP A 206 -5.46 -7.14 10.04
CA TRP A 206 -5.04 -8.31 9.27
C TRP A 206 -4.84 -9.53 10.17
N ARG A 207 -4.34 -9.34 11.40
CA ARG A 207 -4.31 -10.41 12.43
C ARG A 207 -5.71 -10.90 12.78
N ALA A 208 -6.62 -9.99 13.10
CA ALA A 208 -8.02 -10.31 13.39
C ALA A 208 -8.71 -11.01 12.20
N ARG A 209 -8.33 -10.65 10.97
CA ARG A 209 -8.81 -11.36 9.78
C ARG A 209 -8.26 -12.78 9.69
N ALA A 210 -6.99 -13.01 10.01
CA ALA A 210 -6.41 -14.34 10.06
C ALA A 210 -7.13 -15.23 11.09
N GLU A 211 -7.41 -14.69 12.28
CA GLU A 211 -8.22 -15.37 13.32
C GLU A 211 -9.60 -15.74 12.80
N LYS A 212 -10.32 -14.79 12.19
CA LYS A 212 -11.65 -15.04 11.61
C LYS A 212 -11.65 -16.13 10.52
N LEU A 213 -10.55 -16.31 9.80
CA LEU A 213 -10.42 -17.35 8.77
C LEU A 213 -10.17 -18.75 9.36
N LEU A 214 -9.74 -18.85 10.63
CA LEU A 214 -9.54 -20.12 11.33
C LEU A 214 -10.84 -20.72 11.87
N GLY A 215 -11.88 -19.91 12.05
CA GLY A 215 -13.15 -20.31 12.67
C GLY A 215 -13.29 -19.69 14.05
#